data_AF-A0A7G4RDM9-F1
#
_entry.id   AF-A0A7G4RDM9-F1
#
_cell.length_a   1.000
_cell.length_b   1.000
_cell.length_c   1.000
_cell.angle_alpha   90.00
_cell.angle_beta   90.00
_cell.angle_gamma   90.00
#
_symmetry.space_group_name_H-M   'P 1'
#
loop_
_entity.id
_entity.type
_entity.pdbx_description
1 polymer ?
#
loop_
_entity_poly.entity_id
_entity_poly.type
_entity_poly.pdbx_seq_one_letter_code
_entity_poly.pdbx_strand_id
1 'polypeptide(L)'
;MLNEYYLTDDIEEPVLASSILSYATPRVSGKRFNELKTGQIAWEAKLDLSDLSPEGARNALLQFIQKQIKMHKQCILITHGTASSRNTPPVLKNLVNHWLPQIKEVTAFHSALPKDGGIGAVYVLLRSALDLPVPTRIEKSTSFLVAETKAMERQRRLAEQQGERRIALVKAREHSDYEPSPGPEGELQNNILQHPALDSQRYDGVDSPLNPEPPLNTDARREFDNELRNQEQEKQLRLGNMPKFNNTPKPRGPY
;
A
#
# COMPACT_ATOMS: atom_id res chain seq x y z
N MET A 1 6.87 -34.99 10.68
CA MET A 1 7.86 -35.02 11.78
C MET A 1 7.36 -34.10 12.87
N LEU A 2 7.35 -34.56 14.12
CA LEU A 2 7.05 -33.68 15.27
C LEU A 2 8.24 -32.73 15.40
N ASN A 3 8.02 -31.42 15.31
CA ASN A 3 9.06 -30.47 15.66
C ASN A 3 9.29 -30.60 17.17
N GLU A 4 10.43 -31.16 17.56
CA GLU A 4 10.87 -31.15 18.96
C GLU A 4 11.31 -29.73 19.30
N TYR A 5 10.50 -29.04 20.08
CA TYR A 5 10.83 -27.74 20.64
C TYR A 5 11.46 -27.94 22.02
N TYR A 6 12.74 -27.60 22.15
CA TYR A 6 13.39 -27.45 23.44
C TYR A 6 13.12 -26.03 23.93
N LEU A 7 12.14 -25.90 24.83
CA LEU A 7 11.82 -24.65 25.49
C LEU A 7 12.76 -24.45 26.69
N THR A 8 13.43 -23.31 26.76
CA THR A 8 14.22 -22.91 27.93
C THR A 8 13.30 -22.37 29.02
N ASP A 9 13.68 -22.50 30.29
CA ASP A 9 12.89 -21.99 31.43
C ASP A 9 13.56 -20.78 32.11
N ASP A 10 14.70 -20.31 31.58
CA ASP A 10 15.49 -19.20 32.10
C ASP A 10 14.83 -17.85 31.76
N ILE A 11 14.20 -17.25 32.78
CA ILE A 11 13.52 -15.95 32.68
C ILE A 11 14.47 -14.86 33.19
N GLU A 12 15.06 -14.08 32.27
CA GLU A 12 15.93 -12.95 32.63
C GLU A 12 15.14 -11.76 33.20
N GLU A 13 13.99 -11.44 32.59
CA GLU A 13 13.14 -10.32 32.98
C GLU A 13 11.72 -10.80 33.34
N PRO A 14 11.41 -11.01 34.64
CA PRO A 14 10.09 -11.45 35.06
C PRO A 14 9.06 -10.33 34.91
N VAL A 15 7.93 -10.67 34.32
CA VAL A 15 6.78 -9.80 34.12
C VAL A 15 5.85 -9.89 35.34
N LEU A 16 5.30 -8.74 35.74
CA LEU A 16 4.35 -8.64 36.86
C LEU A 16 2.98 -9.21 36.49
N ALA A 17 2.19 -9.52 37.53
CA ALA A 17 0.83 -10.02 37.36
C ALA A 17 -0.08 -9.05 36.60
N SER A 18 0.07 -7.74 36.80
CA SER A 18 -0.74 -6.69 36.14
C SER A 18 -0.31 -6.35 34.72
N SER A 19 0.90 -6.73 34.31
CA SER A 19 1.44 -6.32 33.01
C SER A 19 0.73 -7.01 31.85
N ILE A 20 0.57 -6.29 30.74
CA ILE A 20 0.01 -6.83 29.51
C ILE A 20 1.11 -7.54 28.71
N LEU A 21 0.84 -8.76 28.26
CA LEU A 21 1.71 -9.50 27.36
C LEU A 21 1.42 -9.07 25.92
N SER A 22 2.47 -8.79 25.16
CA SER A 22 2.35 -8.34 23.77
C SER A 22 3.62 -8.74 23.02
N TYR A 23 3.44 -9.52 21.96
CA TYR A 23 4.53 -9.96 21.09
C TYR A 23 4.03 -10.09 19.67
N ALA A 24 4.84 -9.66 18.70
CA ALA A 24 4.54 -9.84 17.29
C ALA A 24 5.84 -10.04 16.51
N THR A 25 5.84 -11.03 15.61
CA THR A 25 6.92 -11.17 14.64
C THR A 25 6.80 -10.09 13.55
N PRO A 26 7.90 -9.69 12.90
CA PRO A 26 7.88 -8.71 11.80
C PRO A 26 6.99 -9.10 10.60
N ARG A 27 6.57 -10.37 10.54
CA ARG A 27 5.73 -10.92 9.47
C ARG A 27 4.25 -10.54 9.63
N VAL A 28 3.80 -10.19 10.83
CA VAL A 28 2.40 -9.85 11.09
C VAL A 28 2.17 -8.38 10.75
N SER A 29 1.18 -8.09 9.90
CA SER A 29 0.81 -6.71 9.59
C SER A 29 0.27 -6.00 10.83
N GLY A 30 0.59 -4.72 11.00
CA GLY A 30 0.11 -3.93 12.14
C GLY A 30 -1.43 -3.93 12.27
N LYS A 31 -2.14 -3.98 11.13
CA LYS A 31 -3.60 -4.13 11.10
C LYS A 31 -4.06 -5.43 11.76
N ARG A 32 -3.48 -6.58 11.35
CA ARG A 32 -3.86 -7.90 11.88
C ARG A 32 -3.50 -8.03 13.36
N PHE A 33 -2.38 -7.45 13.78
CA PHE A 33 -2.02 -7.38 15.21
C PHE A 33 -3.02 -6.52 16.01
N ASN A 34 -3.49 -5.41 15.46
CA ASN A 34 -4.50 -4.58 16.10
C ASN A 34 -5.87 -5.27 16.18
N GLU A 35 -6.25 -6.06 15.17
CA GLU A 35 -7.44 -6.92 15.19
C GLU A 35 -7.36 -7.98 16.30
N LEU A 36 -6.16 -8.55 16.53
CA LEU A 36 -5.91 -9.47 17.65
C LEU A 36 -6.08 -8.76 19.00
N LYS A 37 -5.46 -7.59 19.18
CA LYS A 37 -5.54 -6.78 20.40
C LYS A 37 -6.98 -6.35 20.74
N THR A 38 -7.76 -5.99 19.72
CA THR A 38 -9.16 -5.58 19.88
C THR A 38 -10.13 -6.76 19.95
N GLY A 39 -9.63 -8.01 19.84
CA GLY A 39 -10.44 -9.23 19.90
C GLY A 39 -11.46 -9.34 18.76
N GLN A 40 -11.16 -8.72 17.61
CA GLN A 40 -11.95 -8.86 16.38
C GLN A 40 -11.73 -10.24 15.74
N ILE A 41 -10.55 -10.81 15.95
CA ILE A 41 -10.25 -12.19 15.54
C ILE A 41 -10.83 -13.13 16.59
N ALA A 42 -11.91 -13.84 16.24
CA ALA A 42 -12.51 -14.83 17.11
C ALA A 42 -11.51 -15.98 17.35
N TRP A 43 -11.34 -16.35 18.61
CA TRP A 43 -10.58 -17.54 18.98
C TRP A 43 -11.42 -18.78 18.69
N GLU A 44 -10.77 -19.85 18.25
CA GLU A 44 -11.45 -21.08 17.80
C GLU A 44 -11.25 -22.25 18.75
N ALA A 45 -10.23 -22.18 19.60
CA ALA A 45 -9.89 -23.21 20.57
C ALA A 45 -9.31 -22.56 21.83
N LYS A 46 -9.53 -23.19 22.98
CA LYS A 46 -9.05 -22.75 24.28
C LYS A 46 -8.23 -23.84 24.97
N LEU A 47 -7.14 -23.45 25.63
CA LEU A 47 -6.36 -24.28 26.54
C LEU A 47 -6.30 -23.63 27.91
N ASP A 48 -6.47 -24.42 28.96
CA ASP A 48 -6.27 -23.98 30.34
C ASP A 48 -5.02 -24.64 30.92
N LEU A 49 -4.14 -23.82 31.49
CA LEU A 49 -2.86 -24.21 32.10
C LEU A 49 -2.83 -23.90 33.60
N SER A 50 -3.86 -23.22 34.13
CA SER A 50 -3.85 -22.68 35.49
C SER A 50 -3.65 -23.73 36.59
N ASP A 51 -4.14 -24.96 36.38
CA ASP A 51 -4.06 -26.07 37.33
C ASP A 51 -2.92 -27.07 37.04
N LEU A 52 -2.04 -26.76 36.09
CA LEU A 52 -0.95 -27.66 35.68
C LEU A 52 0.40 -27.27 36.31
N SER A 53 1.23 -28.27 36.59
CA SER A 53 2.64 -28.04 36.91
C SER A 53 3.35 -27.41 35.71
N PRO A 54 4.46 -26.65 35.90
CA PRO A 54 5.20 -26.03 34.79
C PRO A 54 5.56 -27.02 33.66
N GLU A 55 6.05 -28.21 34.01
CA GLU A 55 6.39 -29.26 33.04
C GLU A 55 5.13 -29.80 32.32
N GLY A 56 4.05 -30.04 33.07
CA GLY A 56 2.77 -30.47 32.51
C GLY A 56 2.17 -29.42 31.58
N ALA A 57 2.25 -28.15 31.96
CA ALA A 57 1.79 -27.02 31.18
C ALA A 57 2.57 -26.88 29.87
N ARG A 58 3.90 -27.06 29.92
CA ARG A 58 4.77 -27.06 28.73
C ARG A 58 4.35 -28.15 27.73
N ASN A 59 4.18 -29.38 28.20
CA ASN A 59 3.78 -30.50 27.36
C ASN A 59 2.38 -30.30 26.79
N ALA A 60 1.42 -29.86 27.61
CA ALA A 60 0.06 -29.55 27.17
C ALA A 60 0.02 -28.43 26.13
N LEU A 61 0.80 -27.37 26.33
CA LEU A 61 0.93 -26.24 25.40
C LEU A 61 1.43 -26.70 24.03
N LEU A 62 2.53 -27.44 23.99
CA LEU A 62 3.11 -27.95 22.75
C LEU A 62 2.15 -28.87 22.00
N GLN A 63 1.55 -29.84 22.70
CA GLN A 63 0.59 -30.77 22.10
C GLN A 63 -0.66 -30.04 21.59
N PHE A 64 -1.15 -29.05 22.35
CA PHE A 64 -2.31 -28.27 21.95
C PHE A 64 -2.03 -27.45 20.69
N ILE A 65 -0.93 -26.70 20.65
CA ILE A 65 -0.56 -25.90 19.47
C ILE A 65 -0.40 -26.78 18.24
N GLN A 66 0.31 -27.91 18.36
CA GLN A 66 0.46 -28.87 17.26
C GLN A 66 -0.89 -29.42 16.77
N LYS A 67 -1.80 -29.72 17.69
CA LYS A 67 -3.16 -30.18 17.35
C LYS A 67 -3.93 -29.08 16.61
N GLN A 68 -3.88 -27.83 17.08
CA GLN A 68 -4.60 -26.72 16.46
C GLN A 68 -4.07 -26.37 15.07
N ILE A 69 -2.75 -26.46 14.85
CA ILE A 69 -2.13 -26.29 13.53
C ILE A 69 -2.63 -27.36 12.56
N LYS A 70 -2.69 -28.63 12.98
CA LYS A 70 -3.24 -29.72 12.17
C LYS A 70 -4.72 -29.52 11.83
N MET A 71 -5.47 -28.82 12.69
CA MET A 71 -6.87 -28.46 12.47
C MET A 71 -7.03 -27.12 11.72
N HIS A 72 -5.94 -26.54 11.21
CA HIS A 72 -5.91 -25.27 10.47
C HIS A 72 -6.52 -24.08 11.23
N LYS A 73 -6.40 -24.09 12.57
CA LYS A 73 -6.87 -23.00 13.42
C LYS A 73 -5.92 -21.82 13.39
N GLN A 74 -6.47 -20.61 13.34
CA GLN A 74 -5.68 -19.38 13.23
C GLN A 74 -5.49 -18.68 14.58
N CYS A 75 -6.54 -18.64 15.40
CA CYS A 75 -6.54 -17.92 16.66
C CYS A 75 -6.93 -18.87 17.79
N ILE A 76 -6.10 -18.93 18.83
CA ILE A 76 -6.31 -19.77 20.00
C ILE A 76 -6.22 -18.92 21.27
N LEU A 77 -6.91 -19.33 22.31
CA LEU A 77 -6.91 -18.70 23.62
C LEU A 77 -6.17 -19.60 24.62
N ILE A 78 -5.19 -19.07 25.33
CA ILE A 78 -4.45 -19.79 26.36
C ILE A 78 -4.68 -19.09 27.68
N THR A 79 -5.30 -19.81 28.62
CA THR A 79 -5.48 -19.37 30.00
C THR A 79 -4.34 -19.92 30.84
N HIS A 80 -3.57 -19.03 31.45
CA HIS A 80 -2.47 -19.39 32.37
C HIS A 80 -2.81 -19.08 33.82
N GLY A 81 -3.99 -18.49 34.05
CA GLY A 81 -4.52 -18.17 35.37
C GLY A 81 -3.91 -16.92 36.00
N THR A 82 -4.53 -16.46 37.08
CA THR A 82 -4.08 -15.32 37.88
C THR A 82 -3.52 -15.84 39.20
N ALA A 83 -2.47 -16.65 39.15
CA ALA A 83 -1.82 -17.13 40.35
C ALA A 83 -0.68 -16.17 40.73
N SER A 84 -1.02 -15.10 41.44
CA SER A 84 -0.03 -14.25 42.10
C SER A 84 -0.56 -13.81 43.46
N SER A 85 0.04 -14.36 44.52
CA SER A 85 0.06 -13.71 45.82
C SER A 85 0.71 -12.34 45.63
N ARG A 86 0.24 -11.31 46.35
CA ARG A 86 0.50 -9.87 46.11
C ARG A 86 1.97 -9.46 45.89
N ASN A 87 2.96 -10.34 46.15
CA ASN A 87 4.39 -10.07 46.05
C ASN A 87 5.20 -11.04 45.17
N THR A 88 4.60 -12.05 44.52
CA THR A 88 5.37 -13.03 43.70
C THR A 88 4.96 -12.98 42.23
N PRO A 89 5.89 -12.80 41.29
CA PRO A 89 5.55 -12.80 39.87
C PRO A 89 4.93 -14.15 39.46
N PRO A 90 3.86 -14.14 38.65
CA PRO A 90 3.18 -15.36 38.24
C PRO A 90 4.09 -16.23 37.36
N VAL A 91 4.42 -17.42 37.87
CA VAL A 91 5.38 -18.33 37.22
C VAL A 91 4.89 -18.75 35.83
N LEU A 92 3.68 -19.29 35.73
CA LEU A 92 3.13 -19.76 34.45
C LEU A 92 2.98 -18.65 33.41
N LYS A 93 2.65 -17.43 33.83
CA LYS A 93 2.57 -16.27 32.92
C LYS A 93 3.93 -15.97 32.28
N ASN A 94 4.98 -15.95 33.09
CA ASN A 94 6.34 -15.67 32.61
C ASN A 94 6.86 -16.79 31.72
N LEU A 95 6.60 -18.04 32.09
CA LEU A 95 6.94 -19.20 31.27
C LEU A 95 6.22 -19.17 29.92
N VAL A 96 4.91 -18.92 29.89
CA VAL A 96 4.14 -18.80 28.63
C VAL A 96 4.67 -17.65 27.76
N ASN A 97 5.00 -16.50 28.36
CA ASN A 97 5.59 -15.37 27.65
C ASN A 97 6.95 -15.72 27.04
N HIS A 98 7.74 -16.55 27.71
CA HIS A 98 9.06 -16.97 27.25
C HIS A 98 9.00 -18.12 26.22
N TRP A 99 8.06 -19.06 26.38
CA TRP A 99 7.92 -20.23 25.51
C TRP A 99 7.27 -19.90 24.17
N LEU A 100 6.24 -19.06 24.13
CA LEU A 100 5.49 -18.76 22.90
C LEU A 100 6.37 -18.21 21.76
N PRO A 101 7.30 -17.26 21.98
CA PRO A 101 8.23 -16.79 20.94
C PRO A 101 9.15 -17.85 20.35
N GLN A 102 9.43 -18.93 21.10
CA GLN A 102 10.34 -19.99 20.67
C GLN A 102 9.66 -20.98 19.70
N ILE A 103 8.33 -20.97 19.66
CA ILE A 103 7.53 -21.82 18.77
C ILE A 103 7.38 -21.10 17.42
N LYS A 104 7.97 -21.66 16.37
CA LYS A 104 8.04 -21.01 15.03
C LYS A 104 6.66 -20.79 14.40
N GLU A 105 5.67 -21.56 14.81
CA GLU A 105 4.30 -21.46 14.31
C GLU A 105 3.50 -20.35 15.02
N VAL A 106 4.00 -19.80 16.13
CA VAL A 106 3.39 -18.64 16.78
C VAL A 106 3.89 -17.36 16.11
N THR A 107 2.97 -16.57 15.57
CA THR A 107 3.30 -15.35 14.81
C THR A 107 3.15 -14.08 15.63
N ALA A 108 2.17 -14.05 16.54
CA ALA A 108 1.92 -12.96 17.47
C ALA A 108 1.07 -13.45 18.64
N PHE A 109 1.16 -12.77 19.78
CA PHE A 109 0.24 -12.96 20.89
C PHE A 109 0.01 -11.67 21.66
N HIS A 110 -1.15 -11.57 22.31
CA HIS A 110 -1.52 -10.42 23.14
C HIS A 110 -2.41 -10.88 24.29
N SER A 111 -2.33 -10.23 25.46
CA SER A 111 -3.26 -10.52 26.56
C SER A 111 -4.71 -10.40 26.11
N ALA A 112 -5.55 -11.30 26.62
CA ALA A 112 -6.94 -11.37 26.22
C ALA A 112 -7.74 -10.15 26.72
N LEU A 113 -8.93 -9.96 26.15
CA LEU A 113 -9.87 -8.96 26.64
C LEU A 113 -10.47 -9.42 27.98
N PRO A 114 -10.97 -8.48 28.82
CA PRO A 114 -11.60 -8.84 30.09
C PRO A 114 -12.72 -9.88 29.97
N LYS A 115 -13.48 -9.87 28.86
CA LYS A 115 -14.53 -10.86 28.56
C LYS A 115 -14.02 -12.30 28.42
N ASP A 116 -12.76 -12.48 28.00
CA ASP A 116 -12.16 -13.77 27.66
C ASP A 116 -11.04 -14.19 28.65
N GLY A 117 -10.96 -13.53 29.81
CA GLY A 117 -10.00 -13.83 30.89
C GLY A 117 -8.95 -12.74 31.16
N GLY A 118 -8.96 -11.66 30.37
CA GLY A 118 -8.13 -10.47 30.63
C GLY A 118 -6.64 -10.80 30.71
N ILE A 119 -5.99 -10.33 31.78
CA ILE A 119 -4.55 -10.49 31.99
C ILE A 119 -4.16 -11.96 32.27
N GLY A 120 -5.08 -12.79 32.74
CA GLY A 120 -4.85 -14.22 33.02
C GLY A 120 -4.99 -15.13 31.79
N ALA A 121 -5.23 -14.55 30.62
CA ALA A 121 -5.31 -15.26 29.36
C ALA A 121 -4.64 -14.49 28.22
N VAL A 122 -4.30 -15.19 27.13
CA VAL A 122 -3.56 -14.66 25.99
C VAL A 122 -4.17 -15.19 24.70
N TYR A 123 -4.44 -14.30 23.75
CA TYR A 123 -4.71 -14.68 22.37
C TYR A 123 -3.41 -14.95 21.64
N VAL A 124 -3.34 -16.08 20.95
CA VAL A 124 -2.19 -16.49 20.17
C VAL A 124 -2.60 -16.67 18.72
N LEU A 125 -1.91 -15.97 17.83
CA LEU A 125 -2.06 -16.05 16.40
C LEU A 125 -1.09 -17.08 15.84
N LEU A 126 -1.64 -18.17 15.32
CA LEU A 126 -0.88 -19.23 14.66
C LEU A 126 -0.65 -18.90 13.19
N ARG A 127 0.46 -19.42 12.67
CA ARG A 127 0.81 -19.32 11.26
C ARG A 127 -0.17 -20.15 10.45
N SER A 128 -0.88 -19.50 9.51
CA SER A 128 -1.69 -20.22 8.54
C SER A 128 -0.79 -20.86 7.48
N ALA A 129 -1.13 -22.05 7.00
CA ALA A 129 -0.45 -22.65 5.85
C ALA A 129 -0.59 -21.78 4.58
N LEU A 130 -1.61 -20.90 4.54
CA LEU A 130 -1.82 -19.92 3.48
C LEU A 130 -0.89 -18.70 3.59
N ASP A 131 -0.23 -18.50 4.74
CA ASP A 131 0.83 -17.50 4.91
C ASP A 131 2.15 -18.03 4.34
N LEU A 132 2.10 -18.40 3.05
CA LEU A 132 3.29 -18.56 2.23
C LEU A 132 4.12 -17.28 2.38
N PRO A 133 5.47 -17.37 2.39
CA PRO A 133 6.29 -16.17 2.46
C PRO A 133 5.90 -15.27 1.30
N VAL A 134 5.15 -14.19 1.58
CA VAL A 134 5.07 -13.08 0.65
C VAL A 134 6.52 -12.62 0.57
N PRO A 135 7.18 -12.68 -0.61
CA PRO A 135 8.52 -12.15 -0.73
C PRO A 135 8.43 -10.70 -0.25
N THR A 136 8.99 -10.46 0.93
CA THR A 136 9.15 -9.12 1.48
C THR A 136 9.80 -8.34 0.36
N ARG A 137 9.11 -7.27 -0.08
CA ARG A 137 9.52 -6.35 -1.14
C ARG A 137 11.03 -6.44 -1.30
N ILE A 138 11.48 -7.16 -2.33
CA ILE A 138 12.90 -7.23 -2.68
C ILE A 138 13.34 -5.78 -2.60
N GLU A 139 14.28 -5.48 -1.70
CA GLU A 139 14.86 -4.15 -1.65
C GLU A 139 15.10 -3.77 -3.09
N LYS A 140 14.70 -2.57 -3.52
CA LYS A 140 14.95 -2.13 -4.89
C LYS A 140 16.48 -2.07 -5.05
N SER A 141 17.13 -3.21 -5.22
CA SER A 141 18.44 -3.34 -5.81
C SER A 141 18.19 -2.74 -7.18
N THR A 142 18.70 -1.53 -7.32
CA THR A 142 19.06 -0.87 -8.57
C THR A 142 18.73 -1.76 -9.76
N SER A 143 17.71 -1.36 -10.52
CA SER A 143 17.21 -2.02 -11.73
C SER A 143 18.22 -3.00 -12.32
N PHE A 144 17.83 -4.26 -12.47
CA PHE A 144 18.61 -5.27 -13.24
C PHE A 144 18.83 -4.84 -14.70
N LEU A 145 18.12 -3.79 -15.14
CA LEU A 145 18.47 -3.03 -16.33
C LEU A 145 19.70 -2.18 -16.01
N VAL A 146 20.84 -2.60 -16.55
CA VAL A 146 22.10 -1.85 -16.57
C VAL A 146 21.78 -0.42 -17.01
N ALA A 147 21.73 0.51 -16.06
CA ALA A 147 21.69 1.91 -16.40
C ALA A 147 22.99 2.19 -17.16
N GLU A 148 22.89 2.51 -18.44
CA GLU A 148 24.00 2.98 -19.26
C GLU A 148 24.59 4.19 -18.50
N THR A 149 25.72 3.98 -17.82
CA THR A 149 26.33 5.03 -17.02
C THR A 149 26.68 6.17 -17.96
N LYS A 150 26.62 7.43 -17.49
CA LYS A 150 26.97 8.60 -18.31
C LYS A 150 28.36 8.47 -18.98
N ALA A 151 29.25 7.68 -18.40
CA ALA A 151 30.55 7.34 -18.98
C ALA A 151 30.43 6.47 -20.25
N MET A 152 29.54 5.48 -20.26
CA MET A 152 29.26 4.64 -21.44
C MET A 152 28.59 5.45 -22.55
N GLU A 153 27.62 6.31 -22.21
CA GLU A 153 26.99 7.20 -23.20
C GLU A 153 28.02 8.17 -23.82
N ARG A 154 28.93 8.70 -23.00
CA ARG A 154 30.02 9.57 -23.49
C ARG A 154 30.99 8.83 -24.41
N GLN A 155 31.36 7.59 -24.06
CA GLN A 155 32.22 6.76 -24.91
C GLN A 155 31.55 6.41 -26.23
N ARG A 156 30.23 6.12 -26.21
CA ARG A 156 29.46 5.87 -27.42
C ARG A 156 29.43 7.08 -28.35
N ARG A 157 29.18 8.29 -27.82
CA ARG A 157 29.21 9.53 -28.61
C ARG A 157 30.60 9.79 -29.22
N LEU A 158 31.67 9.52 -28.47
CA LEU A 158 33.05 9.65 -28.99
C LEU A 158 33.33 8.62 -30.10
N ALA A 159 32.87 7.38 -29.94
CA ALA A 159 33.02 6.34 -30.97
C ALA A 159 32.20 6.63 -32.23
N GLU A 160 30.99 7.18 -32.07
CA GLU A 160 30.15 7.64 -33.19
C GLU A 160 30.78 8.83 -33.94
N GLN A 161 31.42 9.77 -33.22
CA GLN A 161 32.20 10.87 -33.83
C GLN A 161 33.45 10.37 -34.56
N GLN A 162 34.06 9.28 -34.09
CA GLN A 162 35.20 8.62 -34.74
C GLN A 162 34.78 7.68 -35.89
N GLY A 163 33.48 7.62 -36.21
CA GLY A 163 32.96 6.88 -37.37
C GLY A 163 32.82 5.38 -37.17
N GLU A 164 33.05 4.86 -35.95
CA GLU A 164 32.92 3.43 -35.64
C GLU A 164 31.45 3.05 -35.38
N ARG A 165 30.63 3.00 -36.44
CA ARG A 165 29.30 2.37 -36.34
C ARG A 165 29.46 0.84 -36.28
N ARG A 166 29.36 0.25 -35.09
CA ARG A 166 29.46 -1.21 -34.90
C ARG A 166 28.20 -2.00 -35.32
N ILE A 167 27.09 -1.32 -35.61
CA ILE A 167 25.82 -1.96 -35.95
C ILE A 167 25.45 -1.55 -37.38
N ALA A 168 25.22 -2.54 -38.24
CA ALA A 168 24.77 -2.32 -39.60
C ALA A 168 23.39 -1.66 -39.63
N LEU A 169 23.13 -0.81 -40.62
CA LEU A 169 21.83 -0.18 -40.85
C LEU A 169 20.78 -1.28 -41.11
N VAL A 170 19.91 -1.53 -40.14
CA VAL A 170 18.80 -2.48 -40.29
C VAL A 170 17.77 -1.85 -41.22
N LYS A 171 17.51 -2.49 -42.35
CA LYS A 171 16.40 -2.16 -43.25
C LYS A 171 15.10 -2.66 -42.62
N ALA A 172 14.47 -1.82 -41.80
CA ALA A 172 13.10 -2.05 -41.38
C ALA A 172 12.16 -1.89 -42.60
N ARG A 173 11.18 -2.77 -42.72
CA ARG A 173 10.14 -2.70 -43.75
C ARG A 173 9.08 -1.72 -43.26
N GLU A 174 8.84 -0.67 -44.03
CA GLU A 174 8.00 0.48 -43.70
C GLU A 174 6.54 0.05 -43.43
N HIS A 175 6.03 0.37 -42.24
CA HIS A 175 4.63 0.75 -42.11
C HIS A 175 4.51 2.14 -42.74
N SER A 176 3.42 2.40 -43.48
CA SER A 176 3.17 3.71 -44.08
C SER A 176 2.86 4.71 -42.96
N ASP A 177 3.92 5.31 -42.43
CA ASP A 177 3.87 6.47 -41.57
C ASP A 177 3.72 7.71 -42.46
N TYR A 178 2.77 8.57 -42.09
CA TYR A 178 2.59 9.87 -42.71
C TYR A 178 3.79 10.75 -42.30
N GLU A 179 4.70 11.01 -43.23
CA GLU A 179 5.92 11.81 -43.00
C GLU A 179 5.59 13.30 -42.79
N PRO A 180 6.01 13.95 -41.68
CA PRO A 180 6.06 15.39 -41.58
C PRO A 180 7.34 15.92 -42.24
N SER A 181 7.19 16.69 -43.33
CA SER A 181 8.29 17.35 -44.03
C SER A 181 9.01 18.37 -43.12
N PRO A 182 10.36 18.39 -43.06
CA PRO A 182 11.10 19.40 -42.31
C PRO A 182 11.15 20.71 -43.11
N GLY A 183 10.28 21.66 -42.77
CA GLY A 183 10.36 23.05 -43.24
C GLY A 183 11.49 23.82 -42.53
N PRO A 184 12.04 24.87 -43.17
CA PRO A 184 13.16 25.66 -42.62
C PRO A 184 12.82 26.22 -41.23
N GLU A 185 13.80 26.24 -40.33
CA GLU A 185 13.68 26.46 -38.87
C GLU A 185 12.97 27.76 -38.42
N GLY A 186 12.56 28.65 -39.35
CA GLY A 186 11.70 29.80 -39.07
C GLY A 186 10.20 29.47 -38.94
N GLU A 187 9.75 28.26 -39.28
CA GLU A 187 8.32 27.90 -39.28
C GLU A 187 7.85 27.16 -38.01
N LEU A 188 8.76 26.75 -37.12
CA LEU A 188 8.39 26.01 -35.89
C LEU A 188 7.51 26.84 -34.95
N GLN A 189 7.65 28.16 -34.95
CA GLN A 189 6.80 29.07 -34.19
C GLN A 189 5.40 29.22 -34.80
N ASN A 190 5.30 29.15 -36.13
CA ASN A 190 4.01 29.24 -36.84
C ASN A 190 3.21 27.93 -36.75
N ASN A 191 3.90 26.77 -36.72
CA ASN A 191 3.25 25.47 -36.60
C ASN A 191 2.67 25.18 -35.20
N ILE A 192 3.24 25.76 -34.13
CA ILE A 192 2.68 25.64 -32.77
C ILE A 192 1.37 26.45 -32.64
N LEU A 193 1.26 27.61 -33.30
CA LEU A 193 0.02 28.37 -33.34
C LEU A 193 -1.04 27.72 -34.26
N GLN A 194 -0.65 26.94 -35.26
CA GLN A 194 -1.58 26.32 -36.21
C GLN A 194 -2.09 24.92 -35.80
N HIS A 195 -1.65 24.39 -34.65
CA HIS A 195 -2.04 23.05 -34.22
C HIS A 195 -3.44 23.10 -33.56
N PRO A 196 -4.46 22.37 -34.06
CA PRO A 196 -5.86 22.54 -33.63
C PRO A 196 -6.13 22.23 -32.14
N ALA A 197 -5.20 21.54 -31.47
CA ALA A 197 -5.26 21.25 -30.03
C ALA A 197 -4.54 22.31 -29.15
N LEU A 198 -3.69 23.16 -29.75
CA LEU A 198 -2.85 24.15 -29.06
C LEU A 198 -3.15 25.60 -29.47
N ASP A 199 -3.98 25.81 -30.51
CA ASP A 199 -4.42 27.12 -31.03
C ASP A 199 -5.33 27.89 -30.03
N SER A 200 -5.97 27.18 -29.10
CA SER A 200 -6.77 27.82 -28.05
C SER A 200 -5.99 27.85 -26.74
N GLN A 201 -5.63 29.05 -26.29
CA GLN A 201 -5.42 29.30 -24.86
C GLN A 201 -6.75 28.96 -24.16
N ARG A 202 -6.90 27.71 -23.71
CA ARG A 202 -8.07 27.28 -22.96
C ARG A 202 -8.09 28.08 -21.66
N TYR A 203 -9.19 28.77 -21.42
CA TYR A 203 -9.42 29.45 -20.15
C TYR A 203 -9.59 28.39 -19.07
N ASP A 204 -8.48 28.05 -18.41
CA ASP A 204 -8.38 27.09 -17.31
C ASP A 204 -9.20 27.52 -16.08
N GLY A 205 -9.46 28.83 -15.95
CA GLY A 205 -10.17 29.42 -14.82
C GLY A 205 -9.25 29.73 -13.63
N VAL A 206 -7.95 29.39 -13.72
CA VAL A 206 -6.93 29.74 -12.72
C VAL A 206 -5.85 30.56 -13.42
N ASP A 207 -6.04 31.88 -13.45
CA ASP A 207 -4.99 32.92 -13.32
C ASP A 207 -5.56 34.31 -13.70
N SER A 208 -6.17 34.98 -12.73
CA SER A 208 -6.76 36.32 -12.89
C SER A 208 -5.82 37.48 -13.23
N PRO A 209 -4.48 37.47 -13.03
CA PRO A 209 -3.66 38.65 -13.36
C PRO A 209 -3.13 38.69 -14.79
N LEU A 210 -3.23 37.60 -15.57
CA LEU A 210 -2.64 37.53 -16.92
C LEU A 210 -3.62 37.84 -18.05
N ASN A 211 -4.94 37.76 -17.83
CA ASN A 211 -5.96 38.03 -18.85
C ASN A 211 -7.13 38.84 -18.27
N PRO A 212 -6.99 40.18 -18.16
CA PRO A 212 -8.02 41.03 -17.55
C PRO A 212 -9.27 41.09 -18.42
N GLU A 213 -10.44 41.10 -17.78
CA GLU A 213 -11.71 41.24 -18.47
C GLU A 213 -11.76 42.53 -19.32
N PRO A 214 -12.19 42.45 -20.59
CA PRO A 214 -12.32 43.64 -21.43
C PRO A 214 -13.41 44.58 -20.90
N PRO A 215 -13.27 45.90 -21.12
CA PRO A 215 -14.21 46.90 -20.62
C PRO A 215 -15.61 46.75 -21.24
N LEU A 216 -16.64 47.04 -20.42
CA LEU A 216 -18.05 46.69 -20.62
C LEU A 216 -18.72 47.20 -21.91
N ASN A 217 -18.14 48.17 -22.61
CA ASN A 217 -18.77 48.82 -23.78
C ASN A 217 -17.97 48.61 -25.08
N THR A 218 -17.30 47.46 -25.21
CA THR A 218 -16.48 47.11 -26.38
C THR A 218 -17.01 45.84 -27.03
N ASP A 219 -16.86 45.73 -28.36
CA ASP A 219 -17.17 44.49 -29.08
C ASP A 219 -16.37 43.29 -28.51
N ALA A 220 -15.16 43.56 -28.00
CA ALA A 220 -14.33 42.59 -27.29
C ALA A 220 -15.01 41.99 -26.05
N ARG A 221 -15.88 42.73 -25.34
CA ARG A 221 -16.65 42.18 -24.21
C ARG A 221 -17.73 41.20 -24.66
N ARG A 222 -18.42 41.53 -25.75
CA ARG A 222 -19.45 40.65 -26.33
C ARG A 222 -18.83 39.35 -26.82
N GLU A 223 -17.65 39.42 -27.43
CA GLU A 223 -16.88 38.24 -27.87
C GLU A 223 -16.40 37.40 -26.69
N PHE A 224 -15.83 38.03 -25.66
CA PHE A 224 -15.42 37.37 -24.42
C PHE A 224 -16.57 36.59 -23.76
N ASP A 225 -17.75 37.21 -23.62
CA ASP A 225 -18.93 36.58 -23.02
C ASP A 225 -19.52 35.45 -23.91
N ASN A 226 -19.31 35.52 -25.23
CA ASN A 226 -19.71 34.46 -26.17
C ASN A 226 -18.76 33.27 -26.10
N GLU A 227 -17.45 33.51 -26.04
CA GLU A 227 -16.44 32.47 -25.89
C GLU A 227 -16.57 31.73 -24.56
N LEU A 228 -16.79 32.47 -23.46
CA LEU A 228 -17.00 31.88 -22.13
C LEU A 228 -18.18 30.89 -22.14
N ARG A 229 -19.31 31.29 -22.75
CA ARG A 229 -20.49 30.43 -22.90
C ARG A 229 -20.24 29.20 -23.76
N ASN A 230 -19.50 29.35 -24.86
CA ASN A 230 -19.15 28.23 -25.73
C ASN A 230 -18.23 27.23 -25.02
N GLN A 231 -17.24 27.72 -24.26
CA GLN A 231 -16.34 26.87 -23.48
C GLN A 231 -17.08 26.12 -22.38
N GLU A 232 -18.00 26.80 -21.68
CA GLU A 232 -18.83 26.16 -20.66
C GLU A 232 -19.73 25.07 -21.26
N GLN A 233 -20.31 25.33 -22.44
CA GLN A 233 -21.09 24.34 -23.17
C GLN A 233 -20.25 23.14 -23.63
N GLU A 234 -19.04 23.36 -24.15
CA GLU A 234 -18.09 22.30 -24.52
C GLU A 234 -17.68 21.46 -23.28
N LYS A 235 -17.42 22.12 -22.15
CA LYS A 235 -17.11 21.47 -20.87
C LYS A 235 -18.25 20.59 -20.39
N GLN A 236 -19.49 21.07 -20.48
CA GLN A 236 -20.67 20.28 -20.13
C GLN A 236 -20.84 19.06 -21.04
N LEU A 237 -20.61 19.20 -22.35
CA LEU A 237 -20.63 18.07 -23.30
C LEU A 237 -19.56 17.01 -22.96
N ARG A 238 -18.33 17.42 -22.64
CA ARG A 238 -17.25 16.49 -22.23
C ARG A 238 -17.56 15.75 -20.94
N LEU A 239 -18.22 16.42 -19.99
CA LEU A 239 -18.67 15.81 -18.74
C LEU A 239 -19.91 14.92 -18.93
N GLY A 240 -20.43 14.78 -20.16
CA GLY A 240 -21.59 13.94 -20.48
C GLY A 240 -22.94 14.60 -20.16
N ASN A 241 -22.95 15.86 -19.75
CA ASN A 241 -24.15 16.63 -19.44
C ASN A 241 -24.67 17.29 -20.72
N MET A 242 -25.38 16.53 -21.57
CA MET A 242 -25.96 17.08 -22.78
C MET A 242 -27.01 18.15 -22.47
N PRO A 243 -26.92 19.37 -23.06
CA PRO A 243 -27.95 20.37 -22.91
C PRO A 243 -29.27 19.88 -23.52
N LYS A 244 -30.36 20.01 -22.77
CA LYS A 244 -31.71 19.70 -23.27
C LYS A 244 -32.09 20.72 -24.34
N PHE A 245 -32.19 20.29 -25.60
CA PHE A 245 -32.69 21.14 -26.67
C PHE A 245 -34.18 21.39 -26.47
N ASN A 246 -34.54 22.57 -25.97
CA ASN A 246 -35.91 23.06 -26.00
C ASN A 246 -36.08 23.92 -27.25
N ASN A 247 -37.06 23.59 -28.09
CA ASN A 247 -37.40 24.26 -29.37
C ASN A 247 -37.97 25.68 -29.22
N THR A 248 -37.83 26.32 -28.06
CA THR A 248 -38.21 27.72 -27.87
C THR A 248 -37.20 28.62 -28.59
N PRO A 249 -37.63 29.44 -29.57
CA PRO A 249 -36.74 30.42 -30.20
C PRO A 249 -36.18 31.36 -29.12
N LYS A 250 -34.84 31.42 -28.99
CA LYS A 250 -34.20 32.37 -28.09
C LYS A 250 -34.47 33.80 -28.60
N PRO A 251 -34.88 34.74 -27.74
CA PRO A 251 -35.05 36.13 -28.16
C PRO A 251 -33.71 36.69 -28.65
N ARG A 252 -33.70 37.31 -29.84
CA ARG A 252 -32.55 38.07 -30.31
C ARG A 252 -32.37 39.25 -29.34
N GLY A 253 -31.16 39.40 -28.81
CA GLY A 253 -30.81 40.54 -27.96
C GLY A 253 -30.97 41.88 -28.70
N PRO A 254 -31.04 43.00 -27.98
CA PRO A 254 -31.23 44.31 -28.60
C PRO A 254 -30.03 44.66 -29.50
N TYR A 255 -30.33 45.33 -30.62
CA TYR A 255 -29.38 45.87 -31.58
C TYR A 255 -28.51 46.97 -30.98
#